data_AF-A0A3B8WMW2-F1
#
_entry.id   AF-A0A3B8WMW2-F1
#
_cell.length_a   1.000
_cell.length_b   1.000
_cell.length_c   1.000
_cell.angle_alpha   90.00
_cell.angle_beta   90.00
_cell.angle_gamma   90.00
#
_symmetry.space_group_name_H-M   'P 1'
#
loop_
_entity.id
_entity.type
_entity.pdbx_description
1 polymer ?
#
loop_
_entity_poly.entity_id
_entity_poly.type
_entity_poly.pdbx_seq_one_letter_code
_entity_poly.pdbx_strand_id
1 'polypeptide(L)' 'HYWDPSIAPSGMAFYTGDLFPQWQGDLFVGALKLQKLVRLSLDGEKVIEEEDLLT' A
#
# COMPACT_ATOMS: atom_id res chain seq x y z
N HIS A 1 4.20 -0.69 10.70
CA HIS A 1 4.38 0.54 9.90
C HIS A 1 3.36 1.57 10.35
N TYR A 2 3.71 2.84 10.43
CA TYR A 2 2.76 3.91 10.74
C TYR A 2 3.21 5.21 10.07
N TRP A 3 2.25 6.05 9.70
CA TRP A 3 2.52 7.36 9.10
C TRP A 3 2.39 8.47 10.14
N ASP A 4 3.44 9.30 10.23
CA ASP A 4 3.44 10.54 11.00
C ASP A 4 4.06 11.66 10.13
N PRO A 5 3.27 12.64 9.65
CA PRO A 5 1.85 12.86 9.95
C PRO A 5 0.93 11.82 9.31
N SER A 6 -0.24 11.58 9.94
CA SER A 6 -1.23 10.64 9.41
C SER A 6 -1.71 11.02 8.00
N ILE A 7 -1.81 10.00 7.14
CA ILE A 7 -2.35 10.09 5.77
C ILE A 7 -3.87 9.82 5.69
N ALA A 8 -4.51 9.54 6.83
CA ALA A 8 -5.90 9.05 6.92
C ALA A 8 -6.16 7.81 6.03
N PRO A 9 -5.58 6.64 6.39
CA PRO A 9 -5.79 5.41 5.63
C PRO A 9 -7.27 5.01 5.63
N SER A 10 -7.70 4.38 4.54
CA SER A 10 -9.07 3.95 4.31
C SER A 10 -9.14 2.47 3.91
N GLY A 11 -9.64 2.17 2.72
CA GLY A 11 -9.72 0.81 2.20
C GLY A 11 -8.32 0.21 2.01
N MET A 12 -8.21 -1.08 2.31
CA MET A 12 -6.98 -1.85 2.13
C MET A 12 -7.28 -3.21 1.50
N ALA A 13 -6.37 -3.69 0.66
CA ALA A 13 -6.45 -5.01 0.05
C ALA A 13 -5.07 -5.57 -0.26
N PHE A 14 -4.87 -6.86 0.04
CA PHE A 14 -3.72 -7.58 -0.48
C PHE A 14 -3.91 -7.87 -1.96
N TYR A 15 -2.85 -7.75 -2.75
CA TYR A 15 -2.87 -8.16 -4.14
C TYR A 15 -2.68 -9.67 -4.27
N THR A 16 -3.69 -10.31 -4.85
CA THR A 16 -3.74 -11.77 -5.06
C THR A 16 -4.03 -12.12 -6.52
N GLY A 17 -3.79 -11.20 -7.46
CA GLY A 17 -4.09 -11.37 -8.87
C GLY A 17 -2.88 -11.88 -9.67
N ASP A 18 -3.13 -12.45 -10.84
CA ASP A 18 -2.05 -13.03 -11.66
C ASP A 18 -1.49 -12.03 -12.70
N LEU A 19 -2.11 -10.85 -12.85
CA LEU A 19 -1.76 -9.90 -13.92
C LEU A 19 -0.41 -9.21 -13.68
N PHE A 20 -0.06 -8.96 -12.42
CA PHE A 20 1.19 -8.33 -12.00
C PHE A 20 1.89 -9.21 -10.95
N PRO A 21 2.58 -10.28 -11.39
CA PRO A 21 3.17 -11.25 -10.47
C PRO A 21 4.16 -10.64 -9.47
N GLN A 22 4.82 -9.54 -9.83
CA GLN A 22 5.76 -8.84 -8.96
C GLN A 22 5.11 -8.13 -7.78
N TRP A 23 3.79 -7.96 -7.79
CA TRP A 23 3.02 -7.35 -6.69
C TRP A 23 2.34 -8.37 -5.79
N GLN A 24 2.59 -9.67 -6.01
CA GLN A 24 1.92 -10.71 -5.25
C GLN A 24 2.24 -10.61 -3.75
N GLY A 25 1.19 -10.43 -2.94
CA GLY A 25 1.32 -10.26 -1.49
C GLY A 25 1.53 -8.81 -1.04
N ASP A 26 1.66 -7.85 -1.95
CA ASP A 26 1.71 -6.43 -1.60
C ASP A 26 0.37 -5.96 -1.03
N LEU A 27 0.44 -4.95 -0.16
CA LEU A 27 -0.74 -4.31 0.42
C LEU A 27 -1.00 -2.97 -0.25
N PHE A 28 -2.21 -2.81 -0.78
CA PHE A 28 -2.69 -1.55 -1.34
C PHE A 28 -3.51 -0.82 -0.29
N VAL A 29 -3.25 0.48 -0.09
CA VAL A 29 -3.90 1.33 0.91
C VAL A 29 -4.35 2.63 0.28
N GLY A 30 -5.65 2.93 0.36
CA GLY A 30 -6.18 4.24 -0.03
C GLY A 30 -5.99 5.28 1.07
N ALA A 31 -5.58 6.51 0.72
CA ALA A 31 -5.38 7.62 1.66
C ALA A 31 -6.40 8.75 1.42
N LEU A 32 -7.31 8.99 2.37
CA LEU A 32 -8.38 9.99 2.23
C LEU A 32 -7.85 11.42 2.27
N LYS A 33 -6.93 11.71 3.19
CA LYS A 33 -6.43 13.08 3.41
C LYS A 33 -5.54 13.54 2.27
N LEU A 34 -4.77 12.62 1.71
CA LEU A 34 -3.80 12.90 0.65
C LEU A 34 -4.31 12.54 -0.75
N GLN A 35 -5.51 11.97 -0.85
CA GLN A 35 -6.15 11.53 -2.10
C GLN A 35 -5.24 10.63 -2.98
N LYS A 36 -4.45 9.75 -2.35
CA LYS A 36 -3.49 8.86 -3.03
C LYS A 36 -3.77 7.38 -2.83
N LEU A 37 -3.23 6.56 -3.73
CA LEU A 37 -3.12 5.11 -3.58
C LEU A 37 -1.67 4.74 -3.27
N VAL A 38 -1.47 4.03 -2.16
CA VAL A 38 -0.15 3.59 -1.70
C VAL A 38 -0.03 2.08 -1.90
N ARG A 39 1.08 1.61 -2.46
CA ARG A 39 1.46 0.19 -2.51
C ARG A 39 2.58 -0.06 -1.51
N LEU A 40 2.43 -1.08 -0.68
CA LEU A 40 3.42 -1.49 0.32
C LEU A 40 3.94 -2.88 -0.04
N SER A 41 5.24 -3.00 -0.29
CA SER A 41 5.92 -4.29 -0.42
C SER A 41 6.26 -4.81 0.98
N LEU A 42 6.01 -6.10 1.23
CA LEU A 42 6.12 -6.71 2.56
C LEU A 42 7.16 -7.83 2.62
N ASP A 43 7.88 -7.90 3.74
CA ASP A 43 8.66 -9.07 4.18
C ASP A 43 8.10 -9.53 5.55
N GLY A 44 7.21 -10.52 5.49
CA GLY A 44 6.40 -10.92 6.64
C GLY A 44 5.48 -9.77 7.10
N GLU A 45 5.69 -9.31 8.33
CA GLU A 45 4.94 -8.18 8.92
C GLU A 45 5.62 -6.83 8.70
N LYS A 46 6.78 -6.81 8.05
CA LYS A 46 7.57 -5.60 7.86
C LYS A 46 7.34 -5.00 6.47
N VAL A 47 7.05 -3.71 6.44
CA VAL A 47 7.08 -2.93 5.18
C VAL A 47 8.53 -2.70 4.80
N ILE A 48 8.89 -3.12 3.58
CA ILE A 48 10.24 -2.95 3.02
C ILE A 48 10.29 -1.86 1.94
N GLU A 49 9.14 -1.52 1.35
CA GLU A 49 9.02 -0.48 0.33
C GLU A 49 7.62 0.16 0.38
N GLU A 50 7.55 1.46 0.09
CA GLU A 50 6.32 2.23 -0.05
C GLU A 50 6.38 3.02 -1.36
N GLU A 51 5.34 2.89 -2.19
CA GLU A 51 5.21 3.57 -3.48
C GLU A 51 3.85 4.27 -3.60
N ASP A 52 3.86 5.53 -4.06
CA ASP A 52 2.65 6.30 -4.37
C ASP A 52 2.26 6.07 -5.84
N LEU A 53 1.15 5.37 -6.07
CA LEU A 53 0.67 4.98 -7.41
C LEU A 53 -0.29 5.99 -8.05
N LEU A 54 -0.89 6.87 -7.25
CA LEU A 54 -1.75 7.97 -7.70
C LEU A 54 -1.42 9.22 -6.91
N THR A 55 -1.20 10.34 -7.61
CA THR A 55 -0.86 11.65 -7.05
C THR A 55 -1.74 12.75 -7.63
#